data_AF-A0A3A5JQS5-F1
#
_entry.id   AF-A0A3A5JQS5-F1
#
_cell.length_a   1.000
_cell.length_b   1.000
_cell.length_c   1.000
_cell.angle_alpha   90.00
_cell.angle_beta   90.00
_cell.angle_gamma   90.00
#
_symmetry.space_group_name_H-M   'P 1'
#
loop_
_entity.id
_entity.type
_entity.pdbx_description
1 polymer ?
#
loop_
_entity_poly.entity_id
_entity_poly.type
_entity_poly.pdbx_seq_one_letter_code
_entity_poly.pdbx_strand_id
1 'polypeptide(L)' 'MVEWLNKPARALAGKKPAELLSTPAGAEAVLTLIGRLEHGVIT' A
#
# COMPACT_ATOMS: atom_id res chain seq x y z
N MET A 1 -1.80 11.50 -6.30
CA MET A 1 -1.42 10.07 -6.23
C MET A 1 -0.18 9.84 -5.36
N VAL A 2 0.88 10.66 -5.47
CA VAL A 2 2.13 10.47 -4.69
C VAL A 2 1.99 10.69 -3.17
N GLU A 3 0.98 11.43 -2.73
CA GLU A 3 0.74 11.68 -1.30
C GLU A 3 0.30 10.41 -0.56
N TRP A 4 -0.47 9.52 -1.21
CA TRP A 4 -0.90 8.26 -0.62
C TRP A 4 0.28 7.33 -0.35
N LEU A 5 1.26 7.29 -1.27
CA LEU A 5 2.50 6.51 -1.12
C LEU A 5 3.32 6.93 0.11
N ASN A 6 3.17 8.18 0.55
CA ASN A 6 3.87 8.73 1.72
C ASN A 6 3.03 8.69 3.00
N LYS A 7 1.75 8.30 2.93
CA LYS A 7 0.89 8.15 4.10
C LYS A 7 0.99 6.73 4.65
N PRO A 8 1.04 6.57 5.98
CA PRO A 8 0.99 5.25 6.59
C PRO A 8 -0.36 4.59 6.26
N ALA A 9 -0.31 3.37 5.73
CA ALA A 9 -1.51 2.59 5.41
C ALA A 9 -1.72 1.52 6.48
N ARG A 10 -2.91 1.48 7.08
CA ARG A 10 -3.25 0.52 8.15
C ARG A 10 -3.13 -0.93 7.66
N ALA A 11 -3.53 -1.18 6.41
CA ALA A 11 -3.40 -2.47 5.73
C ALA A 11 -1.94 -2.90 5.48
N LEU A 12 -0.98 -1.98 5.56
CA LEU A 12 0.46 -2.24 5.45
C LEU A 12 1.14 -2.20 6.83
N ALA A 13 0.44 -2.63 7.88
CA ALA A 13 0.88 -2.56 9.28
C ALA A 13 1.27 -1.14 9.73
N GLY A 14 0.63 -0.11 9.16
CA GLY A 14 0.95 1.30 9.45
C GLY A 14 2.23 1.81 8.79
N LYS A 15 2.88 1.02 7.93
CA LYS A 15 4.03 1.48 7.15
C LYS A 15 3.60 2.28 5.93
N LYS A 16 4.50 3.13 5.45
CA LYS A 16 4.30 3.89 4.22
C LYS A 16 4.49 2.95 3.03
N PRO A 17 3.60 2.99 2.03
CA PRO A 17 3.75 2.21 0.81
C PRO A 17 5.13 2.42 0.15
N ALA A 18 5.63 3.66 0.11
CA ALA A 18 6.93 4.00 -0.47
C ALA A 18 8.12 3.27 0.20
N GLU A 19 8.05 3.04 1.52
CA GLU A 19 9.10 2.32 2.26
C GLU A 19 9.12 0.83 1.91
N LEU A 20 7.95 0.27 1.60
CA LEU A 20 7.78 -1.15 1.30
C LEU A 20 8.22 -1.50 -0.13
N LEU A 21 8.25 -0.52 -1.04
CA LEU A 21 8.75 -0.68 -2.41
C LEU A 21 10.24 -1.06 -2.49
N SER A 22 11.00 -0.89 -1.39
CA SER A 22 12.41 -1.34 -1.32
C SER A 22 12.57 -2.86 -1.29
N THR A 23 11.47 -3.61 -1.10
CA THR A 23 11.50 -5.08 -1.07
C THR A 23 10.44 -5.64 -2.02
N PRO A 24 10.70 -6.77 -2.69
CA PRO A 24 9.72 -7.39 -3.59
C PRO A 24 8.42 -7.77 -2.85
N ALA A 25 8.54 -8.35 -1.66
CA ALA A 25 7.37 -8.69 -0.82
C ALA A 25 6.56 -7.44 -0.40
N GLY A 26 7.23 -6.33 -0.10
CA GLY A 26 6.56 -5.07 0.22
C GLY A 26 5.88 -4.44 -1.00
N ALA A 27 6.48 -4.56 -2.19
CA ALA A 27 5.86 -4.11 -3.44
C ALA A 27 4.58 -4.91 -3.76
N GLU A 28 4.58 -6.23 -3.58
CA GLU A 28 3.37 -7.06 -3.73
C GLU A 28 2.26 -6.65 -2.75
N ALA A 29 2.60 -6.33 -1.51
CA ALA A 29 1.63 -5.86 -0.52
C ALA A 29 1.01 -4.51 -0.92
N VAL A 30 1.82 -3.58 -1.46
CA VAL A 30 1.34 -2.29 -1.97
C VAL A 30 0.43 -2.48 -3.18
N LEU A 31 0.82 -3.32 -4.15
CA LEU A 31 0.00 -3.64 -5.33
C LEU A 31 -1.32 -4.30 -4.94
N THR A 32 -1.29 -5.24 -4.00
CA THR A 32 -2.50 -5.87 -3.44
C THR A 32 -3.42 -4.83 -2.82
N LEU A 33 -2.87 -3.87 -2.09
CA LEU A 33 -3.65 -2.80 -1.48
C LEU A 33 -4.27 -1.87 -2.54
N ILE A 34 -3.51 -1.49 -3.56
CA ILE A 34 -4.02 -0.68 -4.68
C ILE A 34 -5.16 -1.42 -5.38
N GLY A 35 -4.99 -2.72 -5.69
CA GLY A 35 -6.02 -3.53 -6.31
C GLY A 35 -7.31 -3.63 -5.50
N ARG A 36 -7.22 -3.65 -4.16
CA ARG A 36 -8.40 -3.57 -3.28
C ARG A 36 -9.07 -2.20 -3.28
N LEU A 37 -8.28 -1.12 -3.33
CA LEU A 37 -8.81 0.25 -3.42
C LEU A 37 -9.53 0.48 -4.76
N GLU A 38 -8.99 -0.02 -5.86
CA GLU A 38 -9.62 0.05 -7.19
C GLU A 38 -10.92 -0.75 -7.26
N HIS A 39 -10.98 -1.90 -6.57
CA HIS A 39 -12.22 -2.68 -6.44
C HIS A 39 -13.19 -2.14 -5.37
N GLY A 40 -12.85 -1.09 -4.63
CA GLY A 40 -13.70 -0.50 -3.60
C GLY A 40 -13.87 -1.35 -2.33
N VAL A 41 -12.97 -2.30 -2.08
CA VAL A 41 -13.04 -3.19 -0.91
C VAL A 41 -12.40 -2.49 0.29
N ILE A 42 -13.23 -1.79 1.06
CA ILE A 42 -12.91 -1.31 2.41
C ILE A 42 -13.30 -2.40 3.42
N THR A 43 -12.29 -3.05 4.01
CA THR A 43 -12.41 -3.96 5.16
C THR A 43 -11.38 -3.56 6.20
#